data_AF-A0A7C5T6U4-F1
#
_entry.id   AF-A0A7C5T6U4-F1
#
_cell.length_a   1.000
_cell.length_b   1.000
_cell.length_c   1.000
_cell.angle_alpha   90.00
_cell.angle_beta   90.00
_cell.angle_gamma   90.00
#
_symmetry.space_group_name_H-M   'P 1'
#
loop_
_entity.id
_entity.type
_entity.pdbx_description
1 polymer ?
#
loop_
_entity_poly.entity_id
_entity_poly.type
_entity_poly.pdbx_seq_one_letter_code
_entity_poly.pdbx_strand_id
1 'polypeptide(L)'
;MNCLQLTLYPSITLALLDENLVKIFGVKKGVWAGDDLYISSRWYDPWKYINDATGHLRDKIHVLAEKFGRCVGISISPGDEDLLFVVAFLTQNTNYHTNVLRWTRVLFSKTENLAEIIETASSIGRSYQLQRLPQAVKAYIELGRPRDRRELLRVPGVGPKVADLFLLFAGDTTTAPVDKHFMRTAPRLGLNGKSPNSAYCRKYTCDSCPLSASCLRGQAAEKLGRLAGWVQTLAYLADKGVFGDFI
;
A
#
# COMPACT_ATOMS: atom_id res chain seq x y z
N MET A 1 -15.71 -15.92 -7.07
CA MET A 1 -14.76 -14.83 -6.81
C MET A 1 -13.91 -15.22 -5.61
N ASN A 2 -12.60 -15.40 -5.78
CA ASN A 2 -11.73 -15.80 -4.67
C ASN A 2 -11.34 -14.57 -3.85
N CYS A 3 -11.99 -14.39 -2.68
CA CYS A 3 -11.82 -13.21 -1.83
C CYS A 3 -10.38 -13.00 -1.34
N LEU A 4 -9.68 -14.09 -1.03
CA LEU A 4 -8.29 -14.03 -0.62
C LEU A 4 -7.40 -13.49 -1.76
N GLN A 5 -7.61 -13.97 -2.99
CA GLN A 5 -6.89 -13.45 -4.16
C GLN A 5 -7.20 -11.97 -4.43
N LEU A 6 -8.46 -11.54 -4.30
CA LEU A 6 -8.81 -10.13 -4.47
C LEU A 6 -8.15 -9.22 -3.44
N THR A 7 -8.04 -9.70 -2.21
CA THR A 7 -7.37 -8.99 -1.12
C THR A 7 -5.85 -8.93 -1.32
N LEU A 8 -5.24 -10.03 -1.77
CA LEU A 8 -3.79 -10.14 -1.91
C LEU A 8 -3.24 -9.52 -3.19
N TYR A 9 -3.98 -9.56 -4.30
CA TYR A 9 -3.53 -9.04 -5.60
C TYR A 9 -3.03 -7.57 -5.54
N PRO A 10 -3.77 -6.61 -4.94
CA PRO A 10 -3.28 -5.24 -4.78
C PRO A 10 -2.28 -5.07 -3.62
N SER A 11 -2.09 -6.09 -2.78
CA SER A 11 -1.31 -5.98 -1.55
C SER A 11 0.18 -6.23 -1.76
N ILE A 12 1.01 -5.38 -1.15
CA ILE A 12 2.46 -5.62 -1.14
C ILE A 12 2.85 -6.84 -0.30
N THR A 13 1.97 -7.31 0.60
CA THR A 13 2.13 -8.54 1.39
C THR A 13 2.24 -9.78 0.49
N LEU A 14 1.72 -9.73 -0.74
CA LEU A 14 1.88 -10.82 -1.71
C LEU A 14 3.36 -11.13 -2.01
N ALA A 15 4.28 -10.16 -1.83
CA ALA A 15 5.72 -10.38 -1.99
C ALA A 15 6.33 -11.31 -0.93
N LEU A 16 5.61 -11.57 0.17
CA LEU A 16 6.03 -12.49 1.24
C LEU A 16 5.51 -13.92 1.03
N LEU A 17 4.70 -14.15 0.00
CA LEU A 17 4.00 -15.40 -0.25
C LEU A 17 4.55 -16.12 -1.49
N ASP A 18 4.38 -17.44 -1.53
CA ASP A 18 4.55 -18.24 -2.73
C ASP A 18 3.26 -18.30 -3.59
N GLU A 19 3.33 -19.04 -4.68
CA GLU A 19 2.22 -19.28 -5.62
C GLU A 19 1.02 -20.00 -5.00
N ASN A 20 1.22 -20.74 -3.89
CA ASN A 20 0.19 -21.42 -3.13
C ASN A 20 -0.36 -20.54 -1.99
N LEU A 21 0.07 -19.27 -1.93
CA LEU A 21 -0.26 -18.30 -0.89
C LEU A 21 0.25 -18.72 0.50
N VAL A 22 1.30 -19.53 0.56
CA VAL A 22 2.03 -19.85 1.79
C VAL A 22 3.09 -18.80 2.04
N LYS A 23 3.19 -18.31 3.27
CA LYS A 23 4.19 -17.33 3.64
C LYS A 23 5.58 -17.95 3.68
N ILE A 24 6.51 -17.39 2.93
CA ILE A 24 7.87 -17.92 2.74
C ILE A 24 8.97 -16.96 3.22
N PHE A 25 8.64 -15.69 3.43
CA PHE A 25 9.55 -14.67 3.94
C PHE A 25 8.96 -13.98 5.17
N GLY A 26 9.82 -13.48 6.06
CA GLY A 26 9.42 -12.78 7.27
C GLY A 26 9.07 -13.70 8.44
N VAL A 27 8.33 -13.18 9.42
CA VAL A 27 7.87 -13.93 10.59
C VAL A 27 6.74 -14.90 10.22
N LYS A 28 6.53 -15.97 11.00
CA LYS A 28 5.45 -16.96 10.76
C LYS A 28 5.48 -17.62 9.36
N LYS A 29 6.68 -17.98 8.86
CA LYS A 29 6.82 -18.77 7.62
C LYS A 29 6.07 -20.11 7.73
N GLY A 30 5.59 -20.61 6.60
CA GLY A 30 4.82 -21.85 6.49
C GLY A 30 3.32 -21.67 6.74
N VAL A 31 2.87 -20.51 7.22
CA VAL A 31 1.44 -20.24 7.39
C VAL A 31 0.79 -19.95 6.05
N TRP A 32 -0.33 -20.61 5.77
CA TRP A 32 -1.16 -20.29 4.62
C TRP A 32 -1.92 -18.97 4.86
N ALA A 33 -1.92 -18.08 3.87
CA ALA A 33 -2.42 -16.71 3.99
C ALA A 33 -3.87 -16.60 4.48
N GLY A 34 -4.74 -17.55 4.13
CA GLY A 34 -6.13 -17.55 4.58
C GLY A 34 -6.29 -17.88 6.07
N ASP A 35 -5.36 -18.63 6.66
CA ASP A 35 -5.41 -19.01 8.07
C ASP A 35 -4.92 -17.89 8.99
N ASP A 36 -4.05 -17.00 8.52
CA ASP A 36 -3.59 -15.85 9.29
C ASP A 36 -4.63 -14.70 9.26
N LEU A 37 -5.00 -14.20 10.44
CA LEU A 37 -5.98 -13.12 10.64
C LEU A 37 -5.64 -11.84 9.87
N TYR A 38 -4.36 -11.50 9.78
CA TYR A 38 -3.88 -10.23 9.23
C TYR A 38 -3.68 -10.32 7.72
N ILE A 39 -3.07 -11.41 7.25
CA ILE A 39 -2.80 -11.62 5.82
C ILE A 39 -4.12 -11.85 5.07
N SER A 40 -5.07 -12.58 5.66
CA SER A 40 -6.41 -12.78 5.10
C SER A 40 -7.32 -11.54 5.17
N SER A 41 -6.85 -10.45 5.79
CA SER A 41 -7.57 -9.20 6.05
C SER A 41 -8.78 -9.27 7.00
N ARG A 42 -9.03 -10.42 7.64
CA ARG A 42 -10.13 -10.61 8.61
C ARG A 42 -10.08 -9.67 9.82
N TRP A 43 -8.94 -9.03 10.06
CA TRP A 43 -8.78 -7.98 11.09
C TRP A 43 -9.52 -6.67 10.76
N TYR A 44 -9.84 -6.40 9.49
CA TYR A 44 -10.46 -5.17 9.02
C TYR A 44 -11.87 -5.44 8.48
N ASP A 45 -12.82 -4.59 8.87
CA ASP A 45 -14.20 -4.63 8.38
C ASP A 45 -14.65 -3.21 8.00
N PRO A 46 -14.86 -2.91 6.70
CA PRO A 46 -15.27 -1.58 6.26
C PRO A 46 -16.63 -1.15 6.82
N TRP A 47 -17.50 -2.10 7.21
CA TRP A 47 -18.80 -1.77 7.79
C TRP A 47 -18.69 -1.00 9.10
N LYS A 48 -17.63 -1.22 9.86
CA LYS A 48 -17.35 -0.50 11.12
C LYS A 48 -17.04 0.98 10.90
N TYR A 49 -16.71 1.37 9.67
CA TYR A 49 -16.20 2.70 9.33
C TYR A 49 -17.05 3.45 8.31
N ILE A 50 -18.23 2.94 7.91
CA ILE A 50 -19.13 3.59 6.94
C ILE A 50 -19.41 5.06 7.28
N ASN A 51 -19.54 5.38 8.57
CA ASN A 51 -19.84 6.72 9.03
C ASN A 51 -18.65 7.70 8.91
N ASP A 52 -17.42 7.21 8.70
CA ASP A 52 -16.26 8.05 8.38
C ASP A 52 -16.41 8.69 6.99
N ALA A 53 -17.20 8.08 6.08
CA ALA A 53 -17.46 8.66 4.78
C ALA A 53 -18.44 9.85 4.88
N THR A 54 -18.16 10.95 4.18
CA THR A 54 -18.92 12.20 4.29
C THR A 54 -19.83 12.49 3.09
N GLY A 55 -20.99 13.11 3.36
CA GLY A 55 -21.95 13.54 2.33
C GLY A 55 -22.38 12.41 1.39
N HIS A 56 -22.60 12.75 0.11
CA HIS A 56 -23.00 11.82 -0.95
C HIS A 56 -22.00 10.69 -1.23
N LEU A 57 -20.74 10.82 -0.77
CA LEU A 57 -19.75 9.75 -0.89
C LEU A 57 -20.15 8.57 -0.01
N ARG A 58 -20.79 8.80 1.14
CA ARG A 58 -21.25 7.75 2.05
C ARG A 58 -22.18 6.74 1.36
N ASP A 59 -23.13 7.22 0.56
CA ASP A 59 -24.07 6.35 -0.15
C ASP A 59 -23.35 5.44 -1.16
N LYS A 60 -22.39 6.00 -1.91
CA LYS A 60 -21.55 5.21 -2.82
C LYS A 60 -20.71 4.17 -2.06
N ILE A 61 -20.13 4.56 -0.92
CA ILE A 61 -19.35 3.63 -0.10
C ILE A 61 -20.22 2.53 0.50
N HIS A 62 -21.46 2.83 0.89
CA HIS A 62 -22.41 1.83 1.37
C HIS A 62 -22.64 0.74 0.32
N VAL A 63 -22.92 1.13 -0.93
CA VAL A 63 -23.09 0.19 -2.06
C VAL A 63 -21.82 -0.66 -2.29
N LEU A 64 -20.64 -0.05 -2.21
CA LEU A 64 -19.38 -0.80 -2.32
C LEU A 64 -19.20 -1.78 -1.17
N ALA A 65 -19.59 -1.42 0.06
CA ALA A 65 -19.45 -2.26 1.24
C ALA A 65 -20.42 -3.45 1.24
N GLU A 66 -21.65 -3.25 0.74
CA GLU A 66 -22.60 -4.33 0.48
C GLU A 66 -22.03 -5.36 -0.49
N LYS A 67 -21.39 -4.90 -1.56
CA LYS A 67 -20.87 -5.78 -2.61
C LYS A 67 -19.54 -6.44 -2.26
N PHE A 68 -18.62 -5.68 -1.68
CA PHE A 68 -17.22 -6.09 -1.55
C PHE A 68 -16.73 -6.18 -0.10
N GLY A 69 -17.45 -5.60 0.87
CA GLY A 69 -16.96 -5.47 2.25
C GLY A 69 -16.73 -6.80 2.97
N ARG A 70 -17.41 -7.88 2.55
CA ARG A 70 -17.19 -9.24 3.09
C ARG A 70 -16.08 -10.03 2.37
N CYS A 71 -15.49 -9.48 1.32
CA CYS A 71 -14.62 -10.23 0.41
C CYS A 71 -13.27 -9.56 0.17
N VAL A 72 -13.23 -8.24 0.00
CA VAL A 72 -12.00 -7.48 -0.21
C VAL A 72 -11.65 -6.75 1.07
N GLY A 73 -10.44 -6.97 1.59
CA GLY A 73 -9.90 -6.21 2.71
C GLY A 73 -8.49 -5.69 2.45
N ILE A 74 -7.77 -5.35 3.52
CA ILE A 74 -6.39 -4.86 3.48
C ILE A 74 -5.50 -5.94 4.11
N SER A 75 -4.64 -6.57 3.32
CA SER A 75 -3.73 -7.61 3.81
C SER A 75 -2.47 -7.01 4.39
N ILE A 76 -2.26 -7.12 5.71
CA ILE A 76 -1.06 -6.64 6.41
C ILE A 76 -0.27 -7.82 6.97
N SER A 77 0.98 -7.58 7.33
CA SER A 77 1.85 -8.60 7.95
C SER A 77 2.60 -7.99 9.15
N PRO A 78 1.99 -7.97 10.35
CA PRO A 78 2.62 -7.40 11.53
C PRO A 78 3.90 -8.15 11.89
N GLY A 79 4.99 -7.42 12.11
CA GLY A 79 6.33 -7.98 12.34
C GLY A 79 7.22 -8.02 11.10
N ASP A 80 6.69 -7.71 9.91
CA ASP A 80 7.45 -7.68 8.65
C ASP A 80 7.55 -6.27 8.05
N GLU A 81 7.34 -5.23 8.85
CA GLU A 81 7.36 -3.84 8.39
C GLU A 81 8.66 -3.50 7.63
N ASP A 82 9.80 -4.00 8.09
CA ASP A 82 11.10 -3.82 7.43
C ASP A 82 11.09 -4.39 5.99
N LEU A 83 10.54 -5.59 5.80
CA LEU A 83 10.41 -6.20 4.47
C LEU A 83 9.38 -5.46 3.62
N LEU A 84 8.23 -5.09 4.20
CA LEU A 84 7.18 -4.35 3.50
C LEU A 84 7.65 -2.95 3.06
N PHE A 85 8.53 -2.30 3.82
CA PHE A 85 9.19 -1.06 3.41
C PHE A 85 10.04 -1.28 2.15
N VAL A 86 10.86 -2.34 2.12
CA VAL A 86 11.66 -2.71 0.93
C VAL A 86 10.75 -2.96 -0.28
N VAL A 87 9.67 -3.74 -0.11
CA VAL A 87 8.72 -4.01 -1.19
C VAL A 87 8.08 -2.72 -1.69
N ALA A 88 7.57 -1.87 -0.79
CA ALA A 88 6.95 -0.59 -1.12
C ALA A 88 7.89 0.30 -1.93
N PHE A 89 9.17 0.39 -1.52
CA PHE A 89 10.19 1.15 -2.24
C PHE A 89 10.41 0.62 -3.66
N LEU A 90 10.44 -0.70 -3.86
CA LEU A 90 10.65 -1.29 -5.18
C LEU A 90 9.47 -1.07 -6.15
N THR A 91 8.28 -0.69 -5.68
CA THR A 91 7.10 -0.45 -6.52
C THR A 91 7.12 0.85 -7.36
N GLN A 92 8.19 1.63 -7.27
CA GLN A 92 8.33 2.88 -7.99
C GLN A 92 8.37 2.65 -9.51
N ASN A 93 7.38 3.20 -10.23
CA ASN A 93 7.28 3.20 -11.70
C ASN A 93 7.64 1.87 -12.39
N THR A 94 7.13 0.76 -11.86
CA THR A 94 7.37 -0.58 -12.40
C THR A 94 6.12 -1.44 -12.25
N ASN A 95 6.13 -2.61 -12.88
CA ASN A 95 5.07 -3.60 -12.71
C ASN A 95 5.31 -4.41 -11.43
N TYR A 96 4.36 -4.35 -10.50
CA TYR A 96 4.41 -5.07 -9.24
C TYR A 96 4.47 -6.59 -9.45
N HIS A 97 3.52 -7.14 -10.20
CA HIS A 97 3.34 -8.58 -10.38
C HIS A 97 4.42 -9.27 -11.21
N THR A 98 5.24 -8.52 -11.94
CA THR A 98 6.35 -9.10 -12.71
C THR A 98 7.71 -8.74 -12.09
N ASN A 99 8.04 -7.45 -12.04
CA ASN A 99 9.37 -7.01 -11.65
C ASN A 99 9.57 -7.07 -10.14
N VAL A 100 8.64 -6.50 -9.36
CA VAL A 100 8.80 -6.40 -7.90
C VAL A 100 8.75 -7.78 -7.26
N LEU A 101 7.77 -8.61 -7.60
CA LEU A 101 7.68 -9.99 -7.08
C LEU A 101 8.93 -10.81 -7.43
N ARG A 102 9.47 -10.69 -8.65
CA ARG A 102 10.72 -11.35 -9.04
C ARG A 102 11.91 -10.85 -8.22
N TRP A 103 12.09 -9.52 -8.11
CA TRP A 103 13.22 -8.96 -7.38
C TRP A 103 13.18 -9.31 -5.90
N THR A 104 12.02 -9.21 -5.27
CA THR A 104 11.82 -9.56 -3.85
C THR A 104 12.02 -11.05 -3.61
N ARG A 105 11.53 -11.93 -4.48
CA ARG A 105 11.79 -13.38 -4.38
C ARG A 105 13.29 -13.69 -4.38
N VAL A 106 14.06 -13.09 -5.30
CA VAL A 106 15.52 -13.32 -5.35
C VAL A 106 16.21 -12.67 -4.15
N LEU A 107 15.87 -11.44 -3.80
CA LEU A 107 16.51 -10.71 -2.70
C LEU A 107 16.26 -11.39 -1.35
N PHE A 108 14.99 -11.67 -1.01
CA PHE A 108 14.63 -12.26 0.27
C PHE A 108 15.05 -13.72 0.40
N SER A 109 15.23 -14.45 -0.71
CA SER A 109 15.87 -15.77 -0.67
C SER A 109 17.34 -15.73 -0.28
N LYS A 110 18.02 -14.59 -0.49
CA LYS A 110 19.42 -14.39 -0.06
C LYS A 110 19.48 -13.87 1.35
N THR A 111 18.63 -12.90 1.70
CA THR A 111 18.59 -12.30 3.04
C THR A 111 17.32 -11.51 3.30
N GLU A 112 16.84 -11.58 4.54
CA GLU A 112 15.75 -10.76 5.07
C GLU A 112 16.26 -9.69 6.04
N ASN A 113 17.57 -9.65 6.29
CA ASN A 113 18.20 -8.66 7.16
C ASN A 113 18.45 -7.35 6.40
N LEU A 114 17.92 -6.23 6.90
CA LEU A 114 18.08 -4.93 6.23
C LEU A 114 19.55 -4.52 6.00
N ALA A 115 20.46 -4.85 6.91
CA ALA A 115 21.88 -4.52 6.75
C ALA A 115 22.51 -5.31 5.58
N GLU A 116 22.15 -6.58 5.41
CA GLU A 116 22.61 -7.40 4.29
C GLU A 116 21.90 -7.03 2.97
N ILE A 117 20.66 -6.53 3.03
CA ILE A 117 19.95 -5.99 1.85
C ILE A 117 20.71 -4.80 1.25
N ILE A 118 21.33 -3.94 2.06
CA ILE A 118 22.14 -2.80 1.59
C ILE A 118 23.26 -3.28 0.67
N GLU A 119 23.94 -4.38 1.04
CA GLU A 119 25.04 -4.95 0.26
C GLU A 119 24.53 -5.77 -0.96
N THR A 120 23.39 -6.42 -0.81
CA THR A 120 22.90 -7.41 -1.80
C THR A 120 22.08 -6.77 -2.93
N ALA A 121 21.29 -5.72 -2.64
CA ALA A 121 20.26 -5.22 -3.54
C ALA A 121 20.75 -4.88 -4.96
N SER A 122 21.89 -4.19 -5.07
CA SER A 122 22.45 -3.77 -6.37
C SER A 122 22.89 -4.95 -7.25
N SER A 123 23.18 -6.11 -6.65
CA SER A 123 23.55 -7.34 -7.39
C SER A 123 22.35 -8.06 -8.02
N ILE A 124 21.13 -7.79 -7.54
CA ILE A 124 19.89 -8.44 -8.04
C ILE A 124 19.55 -7.98 -9.46
N GLY A 125 19.99 -6.78 -9.85
CA GLY A 125 19.74 -6.25 -11.18
C GLY A 125 20.03 -4.76 -11.32
N ARG A 126 20.11 -4.30 -12.56
CA ARG A 126 20.52 -2.93 -12.93
C ARG A 126 19.42 -1.87 -12.85
N SER A 127 18.20 -2.24 -12.46
CA SER A 127 17.09 -1.30 -12.36
C SER A 127 17.39 -0.21 -11.34
N TYR A 128 17.00 1.04 -11.60
CA TYR A 128 17.29 2.15 -10.69
C TYR A 128 16.70 1.94 -9.28
N GLN A 129 15.61 1.19 -9.15
CA GLN A 129 14.98 0.87 -7.87
C GLN A 129 15.94 0.06 -7.00
N LEU A 130 16.49 -1.01 -7.56
CA LEU A 130 17.50 -1.86 -6.89
C LEU A 130 18.78 -1.09 -6.59
N GLN A 131 19.26 -0.25 -7.51
CA GLN A 131 20.49 0.53 -7.31
C GLN A 131 20.34 1.61 -6.22
N ARG A 132 19.13 2.13 -6.01
CA ARG A 132 18.85 3.16 -4.99
C ARG A 132 18.38 2.58 -3.65
N LEU A 133 17.97 1.32 -3.62
CA LEU A 133 17.46 0.66 -2.42
C LEU A 133 18.47 0.70 -1.25
N PRO A 134 19.79 0.48 -1.44
CA PRO A 134 20.76 0.57 -0.35
C PRO A 134 20.73 1.91 0.40
N GLN A 135 20.70 3.01 -0.34
CA GLN A 135 20.64 4.36 0.24
C GLN A 135 19.35 4.59 1.02
N ALA A 136 18.22 4.10 0.49
CA ALA A 136 16.92 4.25 1.14
C ALA A 136 16.82 3.41 2.41
N VAL A 137 17.26 2.15 2.37
CA VAL A 137 17.24 1.23 3.51
C VAL A 137 18.17 1.73 4.62
N LYS A 138 19.37 2.21 4.27
CA LYS A 138 20.29 2.83 5.25
C LYS A 138 19.62 3.99 5.99
N ALA A 139 19.06 4.95 5.25
CA ALA A 139 18.39 6.10 5.84
C ALA A 139 17.13 5.71 6.65
N TYR A 140 16.39 4.70 6.21
CA TYR A 140 15.25 4.16 6.96
C TYR A 140 15.65 3.58 8.32
N ILE A 141 16.76 2.85 8.39
CA ILE A 141 17.33 2.34 9.64
C ILE A 141 17.82 3.48 10.54
N GLU A 142 18.57 4.43 9.97
CA GLU A 142 19.13 5.59 10.71
C GLU A 142 18.04 6.49 11.32
N LEU A 143 16.89 6.63 10.64
CA LEU A 143 15.72 7.34 11.17
C LEU A 143 14.89 6.52 12.18
N GLY A 144 15.36 5.32 12.57
CA GLY A 144 14.71 4.50 13.57
C GLY A 144 13.47 3.74 13.06
N ARG A 145 13.48 3.31 11.79
CA ARG A 145 12.38 2.55 11.16
C ARG A 145 11.03 3.26 11.29
N PRO A 146 10.92 4.52 10.81
CA PRO A 146 9.76 5.36 11.09
C PRO A 146 8.46 4.75 10.56
N ARG A 147 7.40 4.89 11.37
CA ARG A 147 5.99 4.63 10.98
C ARG A 147 5.17 5.92 10.90
N ASP A 148 5.86 7.06 10.87
CA ASP A 148 5.27 8.36 10.62
C ASP A 148 5.53 8.78 9.17
N ARG A 149 4.51 9.34 8.52
CA ARG A 149 4.57 9.74 7.11
C ARG A 149 5.62 10.83 6.85
N ARG A 150 5.76 11.79 7.76
CA ARG A 150 6.69 12.92 7.59
C ARG A 150 8.13 12.43 7.67
N GLU A 151 8.45 11.55 8.61
CA GLU A 151 9.77 10.93 8.71
C GLU A 151 10.07 10.01 7.53
N LEU A 152 9.10 9.20 7.08
CA LEU A 152 9.25 8.38 5.86
C LEU A 152 9.61 9.22 4.64
N LEU A 153 9.00 10.40 4.48
CA LEU A 153 9.31 11.29 3.36
C LEU A 153 10.73 11.86 3.41
N ARG A 154 11.44 11.79 4.54
CA ARG A 154 12.86 12.19 4.64
C ARG A 154 13.79 11.14 4.04
N VAL A 155 13.34 9.89 3.90
CA VAL A 155 14.13 8.82 3.29
C VAL A 155 14.37 9.12 1.79
N PRO A 156 15.63 9.09 1.31
CA PRO A 156 15.94 9.33 -0.09
C PRO A 156 15.19 8.38 -1.03
N GLY A 157 14.53 8.94 -2.05
CA GLY A 157 13.73 8.16 -3.01
C GLY A 157 12.33 7.76 -2.50
N VAL A 158 11.98 8.02 -1.25
CA VAL A 158 10.61 7.85 -0.77
C VAL A 158 9.79 9.10 -1.10
N GLY A 159 8.81 8.92 -1.98
CA GLY A 159 7.79 9.93 -2.30
C GLY A 159 6.44 9.62 -1.61
N PRO A 160 5.44 10.52 -1.75
CA PRO A 160 4.12 10.37 -1.15
C PRO A 160 3.50 8.98 -1.36
N LYS A 161 3.48 8.49 -2.59
CA LYS A 161 2.94 7.16 -2.92
C LYS A 161 3.61 6.04 -2.12
N VAL A 162 4.95 6.04 -2.04
CA VAL A 162 5.70 4.96 -1.38
C VAL A 162 5.48 4.99 0.13
N ALA A 163 5.53 6.19 0.74
CA ALA A 163 5.23 6.35 2.16
C ALA A 163 3.80 5.91 2.48
N ASP A 164 2.82 6.37 1.68
CA ASP A 164 1.42 6.03 1.87
C ASP A 164 1.19 4.50 1.66
N LEU A 165 1.87 3.88 0.69
CA LEU A 165 1.79 2.44 0.42
C LEU A 165 2.33 1.60 1.57
N PHE A 166 3.50 1.97 2.10
CA PHE A 166 4.07 1.31 3.26
C PHE A 166 3.16 1.43 4.48
N LEU A 167 2.66 2.64 4.78
CA LEU A 167 1.80 2.87 5.94
C LEU A 167 0.49 2.09 5.87
N LEU A 168 -0.17 2.06 4.70
CA LEU A 168 -1.38 1.26 4.48
C LEU A 168 -1.15 -0.20 4.84
N PHE A 169 -0.07 -0.80 4.33
CA PHE A 169 0.25 -2.20 4.53
C PHE A 169 0.95 -2.51 5.86
N ALA A 170 1.35 -1.47 6.60
CA ALA A 170 1.71 -1.57 8.00
C ALA A 170 0.46 -1.49 8.92
N GLY A 171 -0.71 -1.09 8.43
CA GLY A 171 -1.98 -1.09 9.17
C GLY A 171 -2.66 0.27 9.33
N ASP A 172 -2.11 1.35 8.77
CA ASP A 172 -2.79 2.65 8.75
C ASP A 172 -3.82 2.71 7.61
N THR A 173 -5.06 2.35 7.94
CA THR A 173 -6.19 2.32 7.00
C THR A 173 -6.68 3.71 6.56
N THR A 174 -6.24 4.78 7.25
CA THR A 174 -6.58 6.16 6.87
C THR A 174 -5.75 6.67 5.70
N THR A 175 -4.73 5.90 5.33
CA THR A 175 -3.81 6.25 4.26
C THR A 175 -4.22 5.59 2.94
N ALA A 176 -4.25 6.40 1.87
CA ALA A 176 -4.55 5.95 0.51
C ALA A 176 -3.38 6.29 -0.43
N PRO A 177 -2.65 5.29 -0.94
CA PRO A 177 -1.60 5.51 -1.93
C PRO A 177 -2.17 6.10 -3.22
N VAL A 178 -1.83 7.35 -3.53
CA VAL A 178 -2.26 7.98 -4.78
C VAL A 178 -1.31 7.59 -5.91
N ASP A 179 -1.72 6.57 -6.66
CA ASP A 179 -1.06 6.13 -7.89
C ASP A 179 -1.92 6.40 -9.13
N LYS A 180 -1.46 5.95 -10.30
CA LYS A 180 -2.20 6.15 -11.55
C LYS A 180 -3.57 5.46 -11.58
N HIS A 181 -3.73 4.36 -10.83
CA HIS A 181 -4.97 3.59 -10.78
C HIS A 181 -6.00 4.36 -9.96
N PHE A 182 -5.59 4.86 -8.79
CA PHE A 182 -6.46 5.68 -7.96
C PHE A 182 -6.79 7.03 -8.64
N MET A 183 -5.82 7.68 -9.28
CA MET A 183 -6.06 8.91 -10.05
C MET A 183 -7.10 8.74 -11.17
N ARG A 184 -7.19 7.55 -11.79
CA ARG A 184 -8.16 7.26 -12.87
C ARG A 184 -9.55 6.92 -12.36
N THR A 185 -9.65 6.26 -11.20
CA THR A 185 -10.91 5.70 -10.69
C THR A 185 -11.58 6.59 -9.64
N ALA A 186 -10.81 7.33 -8.85
CA ALA A 186 -11.33 8.22 -7.82
C ALA A 186 -12.35 9.26 -8.31
N PRO A 187 -12.22 9.85 -9.53
CA PRO A 187 -13.22 10.77 -10.08
C PRO A 187 -14.63 10.16 -10.16
N ARG A 188 -14.75 8.85 -10.40
CA ARG A 188 -16.05 8.16 -10.47
C ARG A 188 -16.74 8.08 -9.10
N LEU A 189 -15.95 8.08 -8.04
CA LEU A 189 -16.43 8.21 -6.67
C LEU A 189 -16.75 9.67 -6.28
N GLY A 190 -16.41 10.65 -7.12
CA GLY A 190 -16.58 12.09 -6.83
C GLY A 190 -15.36 12.72 -6.15
N LEU A 191 -14.21 12.04 -6.17
CA LEU A 191 -12.93 12.55 -5.66
C LEU A 191 -12.08 13.05 -6.82
N ASN A 192 -12.13 14.36 -7.07
CA ASN A 192 -11.51 15.01 -8.24
C ASN A 192 -10.18 15.72 -7.91
N GLY A 193 -9.51 15.31 -6.83
CA GLY A 193 -8.25 15.89 -6.41
C GLY A 193 -7.08 15.59 -7.37
N LYS A 194 -6.06 16.45 -7.34
CA LYS A 194 -4.79 16.27 -8.04
C LYS A 194 -3.85 15.34 -7.27
N SER A 195 -2.83 14.81 -7.94
CA SER A 195 -1.80 14.00 -7.29
C SER A 195 -1.07 14.77 -6.18
N PRO A 196 -0.62 14.10 -5.10
CA PRO A 196 0.14 14.74 -4.04
C PRO A 196 1.43 15.39 -4.56
N ASN A 197 1.65 16.64 -4.16
CA ASN A 197 2.91 17.33 -4.46
C ASN A 197 3.96 17.00 -3.39
N SER A 198 5.08 16.40 -3.81
CA SER A 198 6.16 15.96 -2.90
C SER A 198 6.77 17.12 -2.09
N ALA A 199 6.95 18.31 -2.69
CA ALA A 199 7.52 19.46 -2.01
C ALA A 199 6.62 19.97 -0.88
N TYR A 200 5.30 19.92 -1.07
CA TYR A 200 4.33 20.27 -0.03
C TYR A 200 4.19 19.15 1.01
N CYS A 201 4.15 17.89 0.60
CA CYS A 201 4.05 16.76 1.53
C CYS A 201 5.24 16.68 2.51
N ARG A 202 6.42 17.18 2.13
CA ARG A 202 7.59 17.27 3.00
C ARG A 202 7.50 18.40 4.04
N LYS A 203 6.67 19.42 3.78
CA LYS A 203 6.53 20.61 4.61
C LYS A 203 5.29 20.58 5.50
N TYR A 204 4.21 19.96 5.03
CA TYR A 204 2.90 20.00 5.66
C TYR A 204 2.33 18.60 5.88
N THR A 205 1.60 18.44 6.97
CA THR A 205 0.65 17.33 7.18
C THR A 205 -0.66 17.64 6.44
N CYS A 206 -1.51 16.63 6.19
CA CYS A 206 -2.68 16.83 5.33
C CYS A 206 -3.79 17.68 5.97
N ASP A 207 -3.84 17.73 7.30
CA ASP A 207 -4.69 18.62 8.09
C ASP A 207 -4.29 20.10 7.95
N SER A 208 -2.99 20.39 7.78
CA SER A 208 -2.47 21.76 7.69
C SER A 208 -2.00 22.18 6.29
N CYS A 209 -2.16 21.31 5.28
CA CYS A 209 -1.61 21.55 3.94
C CYS A 209 -2.53 22.48 3.14
N PRO A 210 -2.01 23.58 2.55
CA PRO A 210 -2.82 24.50 1.75
C PRO A 210 -3.38 23.86 0.47
N LEU A 211 -2.81 22.73 0.02
CA LEU A 211 -3.30 21.99 -1.13
C LEU A 211 -4.31 20.89 -0.76
N SER A 212 -4.60 20.66 0.52
CA SER A 212 -5.33 19.47 0.98
C SER A 212 -6.69 19.30 0.30
N ALA A 213 -7.50 20.37 0.25
CA ALA A 213 -8.82 20.36 -0.39
C ALA A 213 -8.79 20.05 -1.89
N SER A 214 -7.67 20.32 -2.58
CA SER A 214 -7.48 20.06 -4.01
C SER A 214 -6.57 18.86 -4.30
N CYS A 215 -6.06 18.18 -3.26
CA CYS A 215 -5.19 17.03 -3.35
C CYS A 215 -6.00 15.75 -3.13
N LEU A 216 -5.85 14.75 -4.00
CA LEU A 216 -6.60 13.51 -3.90
C LEU A 216 -6.33 12.76 -2.58
N ARG A 217 -5.09 12.79 -2.08
CA ARG A 217 -4.76 12.19 -0.78
C ARG A 217 -5.39 12.94 0.40
N GLY A 218 -5.47 14.28 0.30
CA GLY A 218 -6.16 15.12 1.28
C GLY A 218 -7.65 14.84 1.30
N GLN A 219 -8.29 14.88 0.14
CA GLN A 219 -9.70 14.54 -0.04
C GLN A 219 -10.03 13.11 0.43
N ALA A 220 -9.19 12.12 0.11
CA ALA A 220 -9.41 10.75 0.56
C ALA A 220 -9.34 10.64 2.08
N ALA A 221 -8.33 11.23 2.72
CA ALA A 221 -8.21 11.21 4.17
C ALA A 221 -9.39 11.91 4.86
N GLU A 222 -9.77 13.10 4.39
CA GLU A 222 -10.87 13.90 4.95
C GLU A 222 -12.25 13.25 4.73
N LYS A 223 -12.51 12.72 3.53
CA LYS A 223 -13.85 12.29 3.13
C LYS A 223 -14.11 10.80 3.32
N LEU A 224 -13.08 9.98 3.54
CA LEU A 224 -13.20 8.53 3.72
C LEU A 224 -12.69 8.06 5.09
N GLY A 225 -11.83 8.82 5.77
CA GLY A 225 -11.24 8.40 7.04
C GLY A 225 -10.62 7.01 6.94
N ARG A 226 -11.00 6.09 7.84
CA ARG A 226 -10.46 4.70 7.88
C ARG A 226 -10.90 3.81 6.71
N LEU A 227 -11.72 4.32 5.80
CA LEU A 227 -12.06 3.64 4.55
C LEU A 227 -11.09 3.97 3.41
N ALA A 228 -10.21 4.98 3.56
CA ALA A 228 -9.39 5.50 2.47
C ALA A 228 -8.52 4.41 1.81
N GLY A 229 -7.82 3.60 2.61
CA GLY A 229 -6.99 2.50 2.11
C GLY A 229 -7.80 1.38 1.43
N TRP A 230 -8.98 1.07 1.97
CA TRP A 230 -9.86 0.05 1.42
C TRP A 230 -10.47 0.48 0.09
N VAL A 231 -10.94 1.73 -0.01
CA VAL A 231 -11.43 2.32 -1.26
C VAL A 231 -10.32 2.37 -2.31
N GLN A 232 -9.09 2.72 -1.92
CA GLN A 232 -7.94 2.68 -2.83
C GLN A 232 -7.67 1.25 -3.34
N THR A 233 -7.85 0.24 -2.50
CA THR A 233 -7.72 -1.19 -2.86
C THR A 233 -8.77 -1.58 -3.91
N LEU A 234 -10.04 -1.20 -3.71
CA LEU A 234 -11.11 -1.42 -4.69
C LEU A 234 -10.86 -0.69 -6.00
N ALA A 235 -10.40 0.56 -5.93
CA ALA A 235 -10.02 1.36 -7.08
C ALA A 235 -8.94 0.67 -7.93
N TYR A 236 -7.92 0.08 -7.30
CA TYR A 236 -6.89 -0.68 -8.00
C TYR A 236 -7.48 -1.89 -8.74
N LEU A 237 -8.35 -2.66 -8.07
CA LEU A 237 -9.00 -3.84 -8.65
C LEU A 237 -9.92 -3.48 -9.84
N ALA A 238 -10.71 -2.42 -9.70
CA ALA A 238 -11.56 -1.93 -10.79
C ALA A 238 -10.75 -1.46 -11.99
N ASP A 239 -9.67 -0.71 -11.76
CA ASP A 239 -8.79 -0.24 -12.83
C ASP A 239 -8.14 -1.38 -13.62
N LYS A 240 -7.89 -2.51 -12.95
CA LYS A 240 -7.37 -3.76 -13.52
C LYS A 240 -8.43 -4.59 -14.23
N GLY A 241 -9.68 -4.12 -14.29
CA GLY A 241 -10.80 -4.80 -14.94
C GLY A 241 -11.34 -5.99 -14.14
N VAL A 242 -10.90 -6.17 -12.89
CA VAL A 242 -11.32 -7.31 -12.05
C VAL A 242 -12.81 -7.26 -11.74
N PHE A 243 -13.38 -6.06 -11.66
CA PHE A 243 -14.79 -5.86 -11.37
C PHE A 243 -15.65 -5.56 -12.61
N GLY A 244 -15.09 -5.37 -13.81
CA GLY A 244 -15.82 -4.82 -14.98
C GLY A 244 -16.08 -3.29 -14.86
N ASP A 245 -17.10 -2.77 -15.55
CA ASP A 245 -17.48 -1.32 -15.59
C ASP A 245 -18.15 -0.78 -14.31
N PHE A 246 -17.91 -1.39 -13.15
CA PHE A 246 -18.75 -1.19 -11.95
C PHE A 246 -18.30 -0.09 -10.99
N ILE A 247 -17.13 0.50 -11.18
CA ILE A 247 -16.72 1.74 -10.47
C ILE A 247 -16.77 2.89 -11.44
#